data_AF-A0A6H0RZY4-F1
#
_entry.id   AF-A0A6H0RZY4-F1
#
_cell.length_a   1.000
_cell.length_b   1.000
_cell.length_c   1.000
_cell.angle_alpha   90.00
_cell.angle_beta   90.00
_cell.angle_gamma   90.00
#
_symmetry.space_group_name_H-M   'P 1'
#
loop_
_entity.id
_entity.type
_entity.pdbx_description
1 polymer ?
#
loop_
_entity_poly.entity_id
_entity_poly.type
_entity_poly.pdbx_seq_one_letter_code
_entity_poly.pdbx_strand_id
1 'polypeptide(L)'
;MACDHQFGSPHQLTDAGGAVVQEWIVTDLRTSAAVLPGYEARGQVWEASATVRAASGTVTPIIPNLYAVTADGQRYPVLWQIASPQGLPASTLGQGQSSTGALYFDVTGSEPMAVIYDNGTTKLMWCCNGSMMMPMENCPMCADMQGPCPDCRGKM
;
A
#
# COMPACT_ATOMS: atom_id res chain seq x y z
N MET A 1 18.98 -10.44 4.73
CA MET A 1 17.80 -10.08 5.55
C MET A 1 16.91 -9.23 4.66
N ALA A 2 15.61 -9.50 4.65
CA ALA A 2 14.64 -8.88 3.73
C ALA A 2 14.44 -7.40 4.06
N CYS A 3 14.11 -6.59 3.05
CA CYS A 3 13.67 -5.22 3.26
C CYS A 3 12.35 -5.23 4.06
N ASP A 4 12.28 -4.52 5.18
CA ASP A 4 11.05 -4.48 5.98
C ASP A 4 9.88 -3.89 5.21
N HIS A 5 10.14 -3.03 4.21
CA HIS A 5 9.14 -2.44 3.31
C HIS A 5 8.81 -3.31 2.10
N GLN A 6 9.24 -4.57 2.03
CA GLN A 6 8.92 -5.42 0.89
C GLN A 6 7.40 -5.61 0.75
N PHE A 7 6.87 -5.65 -0.48
CA PHE A 7 5.53 -6.20 -0.70
C PHE A 7 5.42 -7.59 -0.05
N GLY A 8 4.35 -7.79 0.73
CA GLY A 8 4.14 -8.99 1.55
C GLY A 8 4.60 -8.86 3.01
N SER A 9 5.40 -7.84 3.34
CA SER A 9 5.80 -7.59 4.72
C SER A 9 4.63 -7.04 5.55
N PRO A 10 4.43 -7.54 6.78
CA PRO A 10 3.47 -6.98 7.72
C PRO A 10 4.00 -5.67 8.31
N HIS A 11 3.18 -4.62 8.26
CA HIS A 11 3.43 -3.36 8.97
C HIS A 11 2.31 -3.06 9.96
N GLN A 12 2.69 -2.58 11.13
CA GLN A 12 1.74 -2.22 12.18
C GLN A 12 1.50 -0.72 12.20
N LEU A 13 0.24 -0.36 12.38
CA LEU A 13 -0.20 0.99 12.71
C LEU A 13 -0.89 0.94 14.07
N THR A 14 -0.47 1.83 14.95
CA THR A 14 -0.99 1.93 16.32
C THR A 14 -1.74 3.25 16.46
N ASP A 15 -2.97 3.16 16.95
CA ASP A 15 -3.89 4.28 17.13
C ASP A 15 -4.41 4.32 18.57
N ALA A 16 -5.21 5.37 18.87
CA ALA A 16 -5.87 5.53 20.17
C ALA A 16 -4.92 5.38 21.38
N GLY A 17 -3.71 5.94 21.27
CA GLY A 17 -2.70 5.88 22.33
C GLY A 17 -2.18 4.48 22.66
N GLY A 18 -2.31 3.52 21.73
CA GLY A 18 -1.88 2.13 21.94
C GLY A 18 -3.02 1.13 22.12
N ALA A 19 -4.26 1.59 22.30
CA ALA A 19 -5.39 0.69 22.52
C ALA A 19 -5.80 -0.08 21.27
N VAL A 20 -5.56 0.49 20.08
CA VAL A 20 -5.88 -0.10 18.79
C VAL A 20 -4.60 -0.35 18.01
N VAL A 21 -4.39 -1.60 17.61
CA VAL A 21 -3.26 -1.99 16.75
C VAL A 21 -3.82 -2.70 15.54
N GLN A 22 -3.50 -2.18 14.36
CA GLN A 22 -3.86 -2.77 13.08
C GLN A 22 -2.60 -3.21 12.34
N GLU A 23 -2.66 -4.36 11.69
CA GLU A 23 -1.57 -4.92 10.91
C GLU A 23 -2.00 -4.97 9.44
N TRP A 24 -1.20 -4.35 8.58
CA TRP A 24 -1.43 -4.26 7.15
C TRP A 24 -0.37 -5.03 6.38
N ILE A 25 -0.81 -5.73 5.33
CA ILE A 25 0.05 -6.38 4.35
C ILE A 25 -0.47 -5.97 2.98
N VAL A 26 0.41 -5.48 2.11
CA VAL A 26 0.09 -5.19 0.70
C VAL A 26 0.99 -6.03 -0.20
N THR A 27 0.41 -6.63 -1.24
CA THR A 27 1.11 -7.45 -2.23
C THR A 27 0.67 -7.12 -3.66
N ASP A 28 1.43 -7.64 -4.63
CA ASP A 28 1.00 -7.77 -6.03
C ASP A 28 0.54 -6.47 -6.69
N LEU A 29 1.23 -5.34 -6.43
CA LEU A 29 0.99 -4.10 -7.18
C LEU A 29 1.30 -4.33 -8.67
N ARG A 30 0.27 -4.24 -9.53
CA ARG A 30 0.36 -4.54 -10.96
C ARG A 30 -0.76 -3.85 -11.75
N THR A 31 -0.65 -3.87 -13.07
CA THR A 31 -1.76 -3.46 -13.95
C THR A 31 -2.97 -4.38 -13.77
N SER A 32 -4.16 -3.80 -13.72
CA SER A 32 -5.42 -4.54 -13.57
C SER A 32 -6.17 -4.65 -14.89
N ALA A 33 -6.83 -5.79 -15.07
CA ALA A 33 -7.84 -6.00 -16.11
C ALA A 33 -9.27 -5.91 -15.56
N ALA A 34 -9.45 -5.49 -14.31
CA ALA A 34 -10.75 -5.40 -13.67
C ALA A 34 -11.61 -4.32 -14.33
N VAL A 35 -12.88 -4.66 -14.56
CA VAL A 35 -13.90 -3.69 -14.96
C VAL A 35 -14.48 -3.09 -13.69
N LEU A 36 -14.39 -1.77 -13.55
CA LEU A 36 -14.94 -1.01 -12.43
C LEU A 36 -16.30 -0.41 -12.84
N PRO A 37 -17.44 -0.98 -12.40
CA PRO A 37 -18.75 -0.55 -12.87
C PRO A 37 -19.02 0.93 -12.54
N GLY A 38 -19.47 1.69 -13.53
CA GLY A 38 -19.79 3.12 -13.37
C GLY A 38 -18.55 4.02 -13.24
N TYR A 39 -17.35 3.49 -13.43
CA TYR A 39 -16.11 4.26 -13.42
C TYR A 39 -15.38 4.14 -14.75
N GLU A 40 -15.17 5.29 -15.40
CA GLU A 40 -14.33 5.38 -16.59
C GLU A 40 -12.93 5.85 -16.17
N ALA A 41 -11.95 4.95 -16.27
CA ALA A 41 -10.56 5.27 -15.96
C ALA A 41 -10.01 6.31 -16.95
N ARG A 42 -9.25 7.27 -16.43
CA ARG A 42 -8.56 8.29 -17.23
C ARG A 42 -7.21 7.79 -17.74
N GLY A 43 -6.62 6.84 -17.04
CA GLY A 43 -5.38 6.17 -17.40
C GLY A 43 -5.50 4.65 -17.30
N GLN A 44 -4.41 4.01 -16.89
CA GLN A 44 -4.37 2.57 -16.67
C GLN A 44 -4.82 2.26 -15.25
N VAL A 45 -5.78 1.35 -15.08
CA VAL A 45 -6.13 0.85 -13.74
C VAL A 45 -5.02 -0.08 -13.25
N TRP A 46 -4.54 0.17 -12.05
CA TRP A 46 -3.65 -0.70 -11.29
C TRP A 46 -4.38 -1.30 -10.11
N GLU A 47 -3.96 -2.50 -9.70
CA GLU A 47 -4.46 -3.19 -8.54
C GLU A 47 -3.32 -3.62 -7.60
N ALA A 48 -3.62 -3.72 -6.32
CA ALA A 48 -2.80 -4.40 -5.32
C ALA A 48 -3.71 -5.20 -4.38
N SER A 49 -3.22 -6.30 -3.83
CA SER A 49 -3.95 -7.05 -2.79
C SER A 49 -3.58 -6.50 -1.42
N ALA A 50 -4.56 -6.20 -0.59
CA ALA A 50 -4.35 -5.74 0.78
C ALA A 50 -5.04 -6.68 1.77
N THR A 51 -4.36 -6.95 2.88
CA THR A 51 -4.91 -7.60 4.06
C THR A 51 -4.74 -6.68 5.25
N VAL A 52 -5.81 -6.50 6.02
CA VAL A 52 -5.80 -5.76 7.28
C VAL A 52 -6.32 -6.66 8.39
N ARG A 53 -5.63 -6.64 9.53
CA ARG A 53 -5.98 -7.40 10.73
C ARG A 53 -6.12 -6.48 11.93
N ALA A 54 -7.17 -6.70 12.73
CA ALA A 54 -7.32 -6.07 14.03
C ALA A 54 -6.48 -6.80 15.09
N ALA A 55 -5.21 -6.46 15.21
CA ALA A 55 -4.29 -7.14 16.14
C ALA A 55 -4.68 -6.86 17.62
N SER A 56 -5.11 -5.63 17.93
CA SER A 56 -5.67 -5.24 19.23
C SER A 56 -6.82 -4.26 19.04
N GLY A 57 -7.89 -4.41 19.84
CA GLY A 57 -9.07 -3.56 19.74
C GLY A 57 -9.90 -3.79 18.47
N THR A 58 -10.93 -2.98 18.27
CA THR A 58 -11.73 -2.99 17.04
C THR A 58 -11.15 -2.04 16.01
N VAL A 59 -11.03 -2.49 14.76
CA VAL A 59 -10.44 -1.72 13.66
C VAL A 59 -11.47 -1.54 12.55
N THR A 60 -11.72 -0.29 12.16
CA THR A 60 -12.41 0.02 10.91
C THR A 60 -11.36 0.46 9.90
N PRO A 61 -11.10 -0.32 8.83
CA PRO A 61 -10.05 0.01 7.87
C PRO A 61 -10.26 1.39 7.22
N ILE A 62 -9.29 2.29 7.36
CA ILE A 62 -9.34 3.61 6.72
C ILE A 62 -8.67 3.51 5.34
N ILE A 63 -9.38 2.89 4.40
CA ILE A 63 -8.94 2.68 3.02
C ILE A 63 -8.51 3.99 2.30
N PRO A 64 -9.20 5.14 2.41
CA PRO A 64 -8.79 6.38 1.71
C PRO A 64 -7.37 6.88 1.99
N ASN A 65 -6.69 6.38 3.03
CA ASN A 65 -5.31 6.75 3.35
C ASN A 65 -4.27 5.98 2.50
N LEU A 66 -4.70 5.12 1.58
CA LEU A 66 -3.83 4.33 0.71
C LEU A 66 -3.60 5.02 -0.64
N TYR A 67 -2.36 5.03 -1.09
CA TYR A 67 -1.93 5.60 -2.36
C TYR A 67 -0.95 4.68 -3.06
N ALA A 68 -1.05 4.60 -4.39
CA ALA A 68 0.03 4.09 -5.22
C ALA A 68 1.01 5.23 -5.53
N VAL A 69 2.32 4.97 -5.44
CA VAL A 69 3.37 6.00 -5.53
C VAL A 69 4.40 5.64 -6.59
N THR A 70 4.76 6.61 -7.42
CA THR A 70 5.76 6.50 -8.49
C THR A 70 7.18 6.79 -8.00
N ALA A 71 8.18 6.58 -8.86
CA ALA A 71 9.59 6.87 -8.59
C ALA A 71 9.84 8.34 -8.18
N ASP A 72 9.14 9.24 -8.86
CA ASP A 72 9.21 10.69 -8.71
C ASP A 72 8.28 11.23 -7.60
N GLY A 73 7.63 10.34 -6.83
CA GLY A 73 6.82 10.70 -5.67
C GLY A 73 5.39 11.14 -5.99
N GLN A 74 4.95 11.05 -7.25
CA GLN A 74 3.55 11.25 -7.62
C GLN A 74 2.67 10.20 -6.93
N ARG A 75 1.52 10.63 -6.41
CA ARG A 75 0.58 9.78 -5.67
C ARG A 75 -0.74 9.63 -6.43
N TYR A 76 -1.18 8.39 -6.62
CA TYR A 76 -2.51 8.06 -7.12
C TYR A 76 -3.37 7.58 -5.96
N PRO A 77 -4.47 8.27 -5.62
CA PRO A 77 -5.35 7.85 -4.54
C PRO A 77 -6.08 6.55 -4.89
N VAL A 78 -6.35 5.73 -3.88
CA VAL A 78 -7.16 4.52 -4.04
C VAL A 78 -8.61 4.86 -4.43
N LEU A 79 -9.16 4.08 -5.36
CA LEU A 79 -10.54 4.19 -5.86
C LEU A 79 -11.56 3.50 -4.91
N TRP A 80 -11.47 3.77 -3.61
CA TRP A 80 -12.23 3.04 -2.57
C TRP A 80 -13.75 3.27 -2.61
N GLN A 81 -14.20 4.39 -3.20
CA GLN A 81 -15.64 4.70 -3.34
C GLN A 81 -16.30 3.94 -4.48
N ILE A 82 -15.51 3.33 -5.37
CA ILE A 82 -16.03 2.57 -6.50
C ILE A 82 -16.36 1.16 -6.02
N ALA A 83 -17.62 0.77 -6.20
CA ALA A 83 -18.07 -0.56 -5.82
C ALA A 83 -17.33 -1.62 -6.67
N SER A 84 -16.61 -2.51 -6.01
CA SER A 84 -15.97 -3.67 -6.62
C SER A 84 -16.26 -4.91 -5.78
N PRO A 85 -16.69 -6.04 -6.39
CA PRO A 85 -16.88 -7.30 -5.67
C PRO A 85 -15.60 -7.81 -5.00
N GLN A 86 -14.43 -7.48 -5.57
CA GLN A 86 -13.13 -7.88 -5.04
C GLN A 86 -12.49 -6.79 -4.15
N GLY A 87 -13.08 -5.60 -4.07
CA GLY A 87 -12.52 -4.49 -3.30
C GLY A 87 -12.39 -4.82 -1.82
N LEU A 88 -11.34 -4.30 -1.17
CA LEU A 88 -11.16 -4.47 0.28
C LEU A 88 -12.39 -3.94 1.05
N PRO A 89 -13.07 -4.78 1.85
CA PRO A 89 -14.21 -4.33 2.64
C PRO A 89 -13.82 -3.31 3.70
N ALA A 90 -14.60 -2.22 3.81
CA ALA A 90 -14.45 -1.20 4.85
C ALA A 90 -15.25 -1.50 6.13
N SER A 91 -15.65 -2.76 6.36
CA SER A 91 -16.39 -3.17 7.54
C SER A 91 -15.51 -3.19 8.80
N THR A 92 -16.10 -2.86 9.94
CA THR A 92 -15.41 -2.94 11.23
C THR A 92 -15.06 -4.38 11.57
N LEU A 93 -13.80 -4.60 11.94
CA LEU A 93 -13.23 -5.85 12.38
C LEU A 93 -13.18 -5.90 13.90
N GLY A 94 -13.70 -6.98 14.47
CA GLY A 94 -13.44 -7.34 15.87
C GLY A 94 -11.99 -7.75 16.05
N GLN A 95 -11.47 -7.63 17.29
CA GLN A 95 -10.10 -8.06 17.59
C GLN A 95 -9.85 -9.51 17.14
N GLY A 96 -8.70 -9.73 16.51
CA GLY A 96 -8.28 -11.00 15.93
C GLY A 96 -8.85 -11.28 14.53
N GLN A 97 -9.84 -10.53 14.06
CA GLN A 97 -10.39 -10.66 12.70
C GLN A 97 -9.48 -10.00 11.67
N SER A 98 -9.56 -10.50 10.43
CA SER A 98 -8.88 -9.97 9.27
C SER A 98 -9.84 -9.79 8.10
N SER A 99 -9.50 -8.88 7.21
CA SER A 99 -10.18 -8.63 5.93
C SER A 99 -9.15 -8.53 4.83
N THR A 100 -9.48 -9.09 3.66
CA THR A 100 -8.61 -9.10 2.48
C THR A 100 -9.42 -8.67 1.26
N GLY A 101 -8.79 -7.91 0.37
CA GLY A 101 -9.36 -7.55 -0.92
C GLY A 101 -8.41 -6.68 -1.74
N ALA A 102 -8.88 -6.30 -2.92
CA ALA A 102 -8.15 -5.49 -3.87
C ALA A 102 -8.26 -3.99 -3.53
N LEU A 103 -7.15 -3.29 -3.77
CA LEU A 103 -7.07 -1.85 -3.88
C LEU A 103 -6.95 -1.52 -5.37
N TYR A 104 -7.66 -0.51 -5.84
CA TYR A 104 -7.58 -0.06 -7.25
C TYR A 104 -7.09 1.38 -7.32
N PHE A 105 -6.31 1.69 -8.35
CA PHE A 105 -5.74 3.01 -8.58
C PHE A 105 -5.88 3.39 -10.06
N ASP A 106 -6.28 4.62 -10.37
CA ASP A 106 -6.26 5.14 -11.75
C ASP A 106 -4.94 5.88 -12.00
N VAL A 107 -4.04 5.23 -12.75
CA VAL A 107 -2.68 5.72 -13.02
C VAL A 107 -2.66 6.47 -14.33
N THR A 108 -2.61 7.79 -14.25
CA THR A 108 -2.67 8.70 -15.40
C THR A 108 -1.30 9.16 -15.91
N GLY A 109 -0.21 8.65 -15.33
CA GLY A 109 1.15 9.05 -15.66
C GLY A 109 2.14 7.90 -15.46
N SER A 110 3.29 8.17 -14.85
CA SER A 110 4.32 7.17 -14.56
C SER A 110 3.79 5.99 -13.74
N GLU A 111 4.37 4.81 -13.97
CA GLU A 111 3.99 3.58 -13.29
C GLU A 111 4.31 3.66 -11.79
N PRO A 112 3.38 3.23 -10.91
CA PRO A 112 3.65 3.17 -9.48
C PRO A 112 4.57 2.00 -9.15
N MET A 113 5.42 2.19 -8.14
CA MET A 113 6.37 1.18 -7.66
C MET A 113 6.19 0.84 -6.18
N ALA A 114 5.34 1.59 -5.48
CA ALA A 114 5.05 1.40 -4.07
C ALA A 114 3.58 1.64 -3.79
N VAL A 115 3.09 1.05 -2.70
CA VAL A 115 1.87 1.46 -2.02
C VAL A 115 2.26 2.06 -0.68
N ILE A 116 1.67 3.19 -0.33
CA ILE A 116 1.82 3.79 0.99
C ILE A 116 0.47 3.88 1.69
N TYR A 117 0.51 3.79 3.02
CA TYR A 117 -0.56 4.27 3.87
C TYR A 117 -0.08 5.57 4.53
N ASP A 118 -0.84 6.64 4.44
CA ASP A 118 -0.49 7.95 5.02
C ASP A 118 -1.73 8.58 5.67
N ASN A 119 -1.76 8.63 7.01
CA ASN A 119 -2.82 9.29 7.77
C ASN A 119 -2.41 10.70 8.27
N GLY A 120 -1.31 11.25 7.75
CA GLY A 120 -0.73 12.53 8.19
C GLY A 120 0.12 12.45 9.45
N THR A 121 0.01 11.39 10.26
CA THR A 121 0.81 11.19 11.49
C THR A 121 1.80 10.03 11.34
N THR A 122 1.31 8.90 10.83
CA THR A 122 2.06 7.66 10.61
C THR A 122 2.03 7.31 9.14
N LYS A 123 3.18 6.85 8.62
CA LYS A 123 3.32 6.38 7.24
C LYS A 123 3.80 4.94 7.22
N LEU A 124 3.14 4.10 6.44
CA LEU A 124 3.58 2.74 6.11
C LEU A 124 3.89 2.68 4.61
N MET A 125 4.80 1.80 4.22
CA MET A 125 5.21 1.66 2.82
C MET A 125 5.47 0.20 2.47
N TRP A 126 4.96 -0.20 1.31
CA TRP A 126 5.28 -1.45 0.64
C TRP A 126 5.86 -1.13 -0.74
N CYS A 127 7.10 -1.51 -0.98
CA CYS A 127 7.84 -1.33 -2.22
C CYS A 127 8.65 -2.61 -2.53
N CYS A 128 9.41 -2.62 -3.62
CA CYS A 128 10.32 -3.72 -3.95
C CYS A 128 9.63 -5.09 -4.08
N ASN A 129 8.96 -5.34 -5.20
CA ASN A 129 8.56 -6.72 -5.55
C ASN A 129 9.87 -7.44 -5.93
N GLY A 130 10.24 -8.54 -5.26
CA GLY A 130 11.57 -9.19 -5.31
C GLY A 130 12.17 -9.55 -6.68
N SER A 131 11.54 -9.14 -7.78
CA SER A 131 11.99 -9.19 -9.17
C SER A 131 12.53 -7.87 -9.70
N MET A 132 12.63 -6.81 -8.88
CA MET A 132 13.21 -5.54 -9.33
C MET A 132 14.72 -5.70 -9.56
N MET A 133 15.07 -6.10 -10.78
CA MET A 133 16.21 -5.53 -11.49
C MET A 133 15.96 -4.02 -11.64
N MET A 134 16.16 -3.26 -10.57
CA MET A 134 16.22 -1.81 -10.65
C MET A 134 17.50 -1.33 -9.96
N PRO A 135 18.26 -0.43 -10.61
CA PRO A 135 19.35 0.26 -9.94
C PRO A 135 18.77 1.04 -8.75
N MET A 136 19.48 0.98 -7.61
CA MET A 136 19.11 1.62 -6.34
C MET A 136 18.82 3.13 -6.45
N GLU A 137 19.14 3.77 -7.58
CA GLU A 137 19.02 5.20 -7.83
C GLU A 137 17.58 5.71 -8.03
N ASN A 138 16.59 4.85 -8.31
CA ASN A 138 15.21 5.26 -8.62
C ASN A 138 14.17 4.91 -7.55
N CYS A 139 14.59 4.58 -6.33
CA CYS A 139 13.65 4.40 -5.22
C CYS A 139 13.23 5.78 -4.66
N PRO A 140 11.93 6.09 -4.47
CA PRO A 140 11.48 7.41 -4.03
C PRO A 140 11.95 7.76 -2.60
N MET A 141 12.29 6.77 -1.77
CA MET A 141 12.99 6.98 -0.50
C MET A 141 14.50 7.22 -0.67
N CYS A 142 15.11 6.81 -1.78
CA CYS A 142 16.52 7.07 -2.16
C CYS A 142 16.73 8.38 -2.94
N ALA A 143 15.65 9.03 -3.41
CA ALA A 143 15.74 10.30 -4.12
C ALA A 143 15.81 11.49 -3.14
N ASP A 144 15.04 11.45 -2.05
CA ASP A 144 15.06 12.46 -0.99
C ASP A 144 16.14 12.21 0.08
N MET A 145 16.52 10.95 0.32
CA MET A 145 17.72 10.61 1.10
C MET A 145 18.82 10.26 0.11
N GLN A 146 19.95 10.98 0.09
CA GLN A 146 21.12 10.72 -0.77
C GLN A 146 21.79 9.34 -0.51
N GLY A 147 21.03 8.24 -0.59
CA GLY A 147 21.47 6.92 -0.19
C GLY A 147 20.39 5.84 -0.28
N PRO A 148 20.82 4.57 -0.37
CA PRO A 148 19.94 3.41 -0.16
C PRO A 148 19.16 3.59 1.13
N CYS A 149 17.91 3.10 1.19
CA CYS A 149 17.15 2.93 2.43
C CYS A 149 18.13 2.53 3.55
N PRO A 150 18.23 3.26 4.67
CA PRO A 150 19.19 2.98 5.73
C PRO A 150 19.17 1.50 6.18
N ASP A 151 18.00 0.85 6.11
CA ASP A 151 17.79 -0.56 6.42
C ASP A 151 18.29 -1.54 5.33
N CYS A 152 18.58 -1.05 4.13
CA CYS A 152 19.14 -1.81 3.01
C CYS A 152 20.63 -1.51 2.77
N ARG A 153 21.22 -0.53 3.47
CA ARG A 153 22.55 0.06 3.14
C ARG A 153 23.77 -0.76 3.59
N GLY A 154 23.60 -1.88 4.30
CA GLY A 154 24.73 -2.50 5.03
C GLY A 154 24.85 -4.02 4.96
N LYS A 155 24.20 -4.71 4.01
CA LYS A 155 24.15 -6.18 4.03
C LYS A 155 24.35 -6.76 2.63
N MET A 156 25.58 -6.63 2.14
CA MET A 156 26.12 -7.55 1.11
C MET A 156 26.37 -8.91 1.76
#